data_AF-A0A3E4Q2L5-F1
#
_entry.id   AF-A0A3E4Q2L5-F1
#
_cell.length_a   1.000
_cell.length_b   1.000
_cell.length_c   1.000
_cell.angle_alpha   90.00
_cell.angle_beta   90.00
_cell.angle_gamma   90.00
#
_symmetry.space_group_name_H-M   'P 1'
#
loop_
_entity.id
_entity.type
_entity.pdbx_description
1 polymer ?
#
loop_
_entity_poly.entity_id
_entity_poly.type
_entity_poly.pdbx_seq_one_letter_code
_entity_poly.pdbx_strand_id
1 'polypeptide(L)' 'FYPSSKLCSCCGNIKKALKLSDRVYRCECGNMIDRDFQASINLKAYGERFAS' A
#
# COMPACT_ATOMS: atom_id res chain seq x y z
N PHE A 1 8.17 5.11 10.61
CA PHE A 1 7.23 5.51 9.54
C PHE A 1 6.65 4.27 8.89
N TYR A 2 5.33 4.17 8.71
CA TYR A 2 4.66 3.01 8.11
C TYR A 2 4.47 3.21 6.59
N PRO A 3 4.96 2.31 5.72
CA PRO A 3 5.00 2.53 4.26
C PRO A 3 3.64 2.23 3.59
N SER A 4 2.55 2.82 4.06
CA SER A 4 1.17 2.49 3.66
C SER A 4 0.95 2.53 2.14
N SER A 5 1.47 3.55 1.44
CA SER A 5 1.30 3.65 -0.02
C SER A 5 2.23 2.73 -0.82
N LYS A 6 3.29 2.20 -0.22
CA LYS A 6 4.31 1.38 -0.89
C LYS A 6 4.11 -0.12 -0.63
N LEU A 7 3.45 -0.47 0.47
CA LEU A 7 3.12 -1.83 0.86
C LEU A 7 1.98 -2.37 -0.02
N CYS A 8 2.16 -3.54 -0.60
CA CYS A 8 1.08 -4.23 -1.29
C CYS A 8 0.14 -4.86 -0.25
N SER A 9 -1.15 -4.52 -0.28
CA SER A 9 -2.14 -5.16 0.60
C SER A 9 -2.38 -6.63 0.27
N CYS A 10 -2.04 -7.08 -0.94
CA CYS A 10 -2.27 -8.46 -1.36
C CYS A 10 -1.12 -9.41 -0.96
N CYS A 11 0.13 -8.97 -1.07
CA CYS A 11 1.30 -9.85 -0.88
C CYS A 11 2.35 -9.32 0.11
N GLY A 12 2.18 -8.11 0.66
CA GLY A 12 3.12 -7.54 1.61
C GLY A 12 4.45 -7.01 1.01
N ASN A 13 4.65 -7.06 -0.32
CA ASN A 13 5.84 -6.50 -0.93
C ASN A 13 5.90 -4.97 -0.78
N ILE A 14 7.10 -4.41 -0.55
CA ILE A 14 7.31 -2.96 -0.39
C ILE A 14 7.99 -2.40 -1.64
N LYS A 15 7.27 -1.58 -2.39
CA LYS A 15 7.78 -0.94 -3.61
C LYS A 15 8.57 0.34 -3.28
N LYS A 16 9.88 0.20 -3.06
CA LYS A 16 10.75 1.31 -2.64
C LYS A 16 10.75 2.51 -3.61
N ALA A 17 10.74 2.24 -4.91
CA ALA A 17 10.83 3.22 -5.99
C ALA A 17 9.49 3.88 -6.41
N LEU A 18 8.41 3.64 -5.67
CA LEU A 18 7.11 4.27 -5.94
C LEU A 18 7.15 5.78 -5.67
N LYS A 19 6.75 6.58 -6.66
CA LYS A 19 6.70 8.04 -6.62
C LYS A 19 5.28 8.55 -6.36
N LEU A 20 5.15 9.80 -5.90
CA LEU A 20 3.84 10.45 -5.73
C LEU A 20 3.11 10.66 -7.07
N SER A 21 3.85 10.85 -8.15
CA SER A 21 3.34 10.94 -9.52
C SER A 21 2.73 9.62 -10.01
N ASP A 22 3.08 8.50 -9.39
CA ASP A 22 2.51 7.19 -9.73
C ASP A 22 1.11 7.11 -9.12
N ARG A 23 0.09 7.52 -9.88
CA ARG A 23 -1.31 7.47 -9.44
C ARG A 23 -1.82 6.02 -9.28
N VAL A 24 -1.25 5.07 -10.03
CA VAL A 24 -1.62 3.65 -9.98
C VAL A 24 -0.49 2.86 -9.31
N TYR A 25 -0.84 2.14 -8.24
CA TYR A 25 0.01 1.12 -7.65
C TYR A 25 -0.02 -0.13 -8.53
N ARG A 26 1.16 -0.63 -8.93
CA ARG A 26 1.32 -1.88 -9.68
C ARG A 26 2.32 -2.79 -8.98
N CYS A 27 1.87 -3.99 -8.62
CA CYS A 27 2.66 -5.03 -7.98
C CYS A 27 2.90 -6.21 -8.91
N GLU A 28 4.01 -6.92 -8.69
CA GLU A 28 4.34 -8.16 -9.40
C GLU A 28 3.35 -9.30 -9.09
N CYS A 29 2.63 -9.24 -7.96
CA CYS A 29 1.58 -10.21 -7.65
C CYS A 29 0.28 -9.99 -8.43
N GLY A 30 0.23 -9.01 -9.35
CA GLY A 30 -0.95 -8.69 -10.15
C GLY A 30 -1.86 -7.60 -9.56
N ASN A 31 -1.62 -7.16 -8.32
CA ASN A 31 -2.38 -6.06 -7.73
C ASN A 31 -2.17 -4.74 -8.50
N MET A 32 -3.24 -4.17 -9.03
CA MET A 32 -3.27 -2.92 -9.78
C MET A 32 -4.44 -2.05 -9.33
N ILE A 33 -4.17 -1.09 -8.44
CA ILE A 33 -5.19 -0.21 -7.84
C ILE A 33 -4.66 1.21 -7.73
N ASP A 34 -5.54 2.18 -7.45
CA ASP A 34 -5.10 3.55 -7.13
C ASP A 34 -4.16 3.56 -5.91
N ARG A 35 -3.08 4.36 -5.98
CA ARG A 35 -2.03 4.42 -4.93
C ARG A 35 -2.59 4.93 -3.60
N ASP A 36 -3.48 5.92 -3.64
CA ASP A 36 -4.06 6.49 -2.43
C ASP A 36 -5.05 5.48 -1.82
N PHE A 37 -5.82 4.77 -2.64
CA PHE A 37 -6.66 3.66 -2.16
C PHE A 37 -5.85 2.51 -1.54
N GLN A 38 -4.71 2.13 -2.14
CA GLN A 38 -3.77 1.16 -1.55
C GLN A 38 -3.30 1.61 -0.16
N ALA A 39 -2.98 2.90 -0.01
CA ALA A 39 -2.56 3.47 1.26
C ALA A 39 -3.68 3.41 2.31
N SER A 40 -4.92 3.75 1.94
CA SER A 40 -6.09 3.68 2.82
C SER A 40 -6.35 2.26 3.35
N ILE A 41 -6.26 1.24 2.50
CA ILE A 41 -6.42 -0.17 2.91
C ILE A 41 -5.37 -0.53 3.97
N ASN A 42 -4.11 -0.19 3.72
CA ASN A 42 -3.02 -0.51 4.64
C ASN A 42 -3.11 0.26 5.96
N LEU A 43 -3.54 1.53 5.92
CA LEU A 43 -3.74 2.32 7.14
C LEU A 43 -4.90 1.77 8.00
N LYS A 44 -6.01 1.34 7.37
CA LYS A 44 -7.09 0.65 8.07
C LYS A 44 -6.58 -0.59 8.79
N ALA A 45 -5.91 -1.49 8.07
CA ALA A 45 -5.38 -2.72 8.63
C ALA A 45 -4.33 -2.48 9.74
N TYR A 46 -3.51 -1.43 9.59
CA TYR A 46 -2.59 -1.00 10.64
C TYR A 46 -3.35 -0.52 11.88
N GLY A 47 -4.34 0.35 11.72
CA GLY A 47 -5.20 0.81 12.82
C GLY A 47 -5.86 -0.35 13.57
N GLU A 48 -6.47 -1.30 12.85
CA GLU A 48 -7.10 -2.49 13.44
C GLU A 48 -6.11 -3.36 14.23
N ARG A 49 -4.85 -3.45 13.80
CA ARG A 49 -3.83 -4.29 14.44
C ARG A 49 -3.22 -3.68 15.70
N PHE A 50 -3.20 -2.36 15.83
CA PHE A 50 -2.47 -1.66 16.90
C PHE A 50 -3.35 -0.78 17.79
N ALA A 51 -4.63 -0.57 17.45
CA ALA A 51 -5.60 0.10 18.30
C ALA A 51 -6.35 -0.85 19.26
N SER A 52 -5.86 -2.09 19.42
CA SER A 52 -6.38 -3.07 20.40
C SER A 52 -5.73 -2.89 21.77
#